data_AF-A0A922MF25-F1
#
_entry.id   AF-A0A922MF25-F1
#
_cell.length_a   1.000
_cell.length_b   1.000
_cell.length_c   1.000
_cell.angle_alpha   90.00
_cell.angle_beta   90.00
_cell.angle_gamma   90.00
#
_symmetry.space_group_name_H-M   'P 1'
#
loop_
_entity.id
_entity.type
_entity.pdbx_description
1 polymer ?
#
loop_
_entity_poly.entity_id
_entity_poly.type
_entity_poly.pdbx_seq_one_letter_code
_entity_poly.pdbx_strand_id
1 'polypeptide(L)'
;MLCMVVRAASPALLRVIVLGALLIYCTTLVMYGRPTVFTCTARVWLREVGFCLTYGALMLKTWRISVIFQVRSAKAVKISDMYLLRRIGVIVGVACVLLAIRTLVAPPAVIVGRTKDDLKAYLCNTDWWDHSFTTLEVIFLVWGIRLCIMVRKAPSEFNESRFISMAIYNEFLLSVFLNISM
;
A
#
# COMPACT_ATOMS: atom_id res chain seq x y z
N MET A 1 24.00 -20.04 -6.75
CA MET A 1 23.52 -18.74 -7.27
C MET A 1 22.12 -18.38 -6.77
N LEU A 2 21.11 -19.26 -6.87
CA LEU A 2 19.74 -19.03 -6.35
C LEU A 2 19.68 -18.64 -4.85
N CYS A 3 20.55 -19.24 -4.03
CA CYS A 3 20.54 -19.01 -2.58
C CYS A 3 20.98 -17.59 -2.19
N MET A 4 21.84 -16.90 -2.98
CA MET A 4 22.21 -15.51 -2.71
C MET A 4 21.09 -14.52 -3.06
N VAL A 5 20.27 -14.83 -4.07
CA VAL A 5 19.11 -14.01 -4.45
C VAL A 5 18.03 -14.05 -3.36
N VAL A 6 17.75 -15.23 -2.79
CA VAL A 6 16.81 -15.37 -1.66
C VAL A 6 17.38 -14.78 -0.36
N ARG A 7 18.69 -14.84 -0.15
CA ARG A 7 19.35 -14.25 1.03
C ARG A 7 19.48 -12.72 0.93
N ALA A 8 19.45 -12.16 -0.29
CA ALA A 8 19.37 -10.72 -0.54
C ALA A 8 17.91 -10.21 -0.49
N ALA A 9 16.95 -11.00 -0.97
CA ALA A 9 15.52 -10.74 -0.90
C ALA A 9 14.97 -11.19 0.47
N SER A 10 15.24 -10.42 1.51
CA SER A 10 14.74 -10.60 2.89
C SER A 10 13.36 -11.30 2.97
N PRO A 11 13.29 -12.60 3.31
CA PRO A 11 12.04 -13.38 3.29
C PRO A 11 10.96 -12.84 4.22
N ALA A 12 11.34 -12.05 5.22
CA ALA A 12 10.40 -11.35 6.08
C ALA A 12 9.59 -10.28 5.34
N LEU A 13 10.21 -9.49 4.46
CA LEU A 13 9.51 -8.46 3.69
C LEU A 13 8.54 -9.07 2.67
N LEU A 14 8.94 -10.17 2.03
CA LEU A 14 8.06 -10.88 1.09
C LEU A 14 6.80 -11.41 1.79
N ARG A 15 6.94 -11.97 3.01
CA ARG A 15 5.78 -12.40 3.82
C ARG A 15 4.84 -11.24 4.14
N VAL A 16 5.38 -10.06 4.44
CA VAL A 16 4.59 -8.85 4.70
C VAL A 16 3.85 -8.38 3.45
N ILE A 17 4.49 -8.39 2.27
CA ILE A 17 3.86 -8.02 1.00
C ILE A 17 2.68 -8.95 0.70
N VAL A 18 2.88 -10.27 0.85
CA VAL A 18 1.82 -11.26 0.62
C VAL A 18 0.66 -11.07 1.60
N LEU A 19 0.96 -10.80 2.88
CA LEU A 19 -0.06 -10.50 3.87
C LEU A 19 -0.86 -9.23 3.51
N GLY A 20 -0.18 -8.16 3.11
CA GLY A 20 -0.82 -6.93 2.66
C GLY A 20 -1.73 -7.15 1.45
N ALA A 21 -1.26 -7.90 0.45
CA ALA A 21 -2.06 -8.25 -0.72
C ALA A 21 -3.31 -9.08 -0.34
N LEU A 22 -3.16 -10.05 0.57
CA LEU A 22 -4.28 -10.83 1.08
C LEU A 22 -5.33 -9.93 1.75
N LEU A 23 -4.93 -8.97 2.58
CA LEU A 23 -5.85 -8.03 3.22
C LEU A 23 -6.59 -7.17 2.20
N ILE A 24 -5.91 -6.69 1.14
CA ILE A 24 -6.55 -5.97 0.05
C ILE A 24 -7.59 -6.85 -0.64
N TYR A 25 -7.26 -8.11 -0.98
CA TYR A 25 -8.23 -9.02 -1.60
C TYR A 25 -9.42 -9.36 -0.69
N CYS A 26 -9.22 -9.40 0.63
CA CYS A 26 -10.31 -9.57 1.59
C CYS A 26 -11.35 -8.44 1.52
N THR A 27 -10.99 -7.24 1.05
CA THR A 27 -11.96 -6.14 0.88
C THR A 27 -13.08 -6.53 -0.08
N THR A 28 -12.77 -7.25 -1.16
CA THR A 28 -13.75 -7.74 -2.14
C THR A 28 -14.71 -8.74 -1.51
N LEU A 29 -14.21 -9.61 -0.64
CA LEU A 29 -15.04 -10.59 0.07
C LEU A 29 -15.99 -9.89 1.06
N VAL A 30 -15.51 -8.88 1.79
CA VAL A 30 -16.33 -8.10 2.72
C VAL A 30 -17.44 -7.33 1.99
N MET A 31 -17.14 -6.83 0.78
CA MET A 31 -18.09 -6.07 -0.04
C MET A 31 -19.14 -6.93 -0.73
N TYR A 32 -18.95 -8.24 -0.81
CA TYR A 32 -19.96 -9.16 -1.37
C TYR A 32 -21.20 -9.30 -0.46
N GLY A 33 -21.01 -9.11 0.85
CA GLY A 33 -22.10 -9.16 1.83
C GLY A 33 -23.02 -7.93 1.77
N ARG A 34 -24.11 -7.96 2.56
CA ARG A 34 -24.98 -6.77 2.70
C ARG A 34 -24.20 -5.63 3.36
N PRO A 35 -24.23 -4.41 2.80
CA PRO A 35 -23.52 -3.27 3.35
C PRO A 35 -24.13 -2.86 4.69
N THR A 36 -23.29 -2.84 5.70
CA THR A 36 -23.55 -2.39 7.06
C THR A 36 -22.44 -1.44 7.48
N VAL A 37 -22.64 -0.67 8.54
CA VAL A 37 -21.58 0.20 9.10
C VAL A 37 -20.30 -0.60 9.38
N PHE A 38 -20.43 -1.84 9.85
CA PHE A 38 -19.30 -2.73 10.10
C PHE A 38 -18.57 -3.13 8.82
N THR A 39 -19.29 -3.56 7.77
CA THR A 39 -18.63 -3.96 6.50
C THR A 39 -18.00 -2.77 5.79
N CYS A 40 -18.63 -1.59 5.85
CA CYS A 40 -18.07 -0.35 5.29
C CYS A 40 -16.80 0.07 6.04
N THR A 41 -16.80 -0.03 7.37
CA THR A 41 -15.61 0.24 8.19
C THR A 41 -14.50 -0.76 7.90
N ALA A 42 -14.82 -2.06 7.90
CA ALA A 42 -13.86 -3.12 7.62
C ALA A 42 -13.23 -2.98 6.22
N ARG A 43 -14.02 -2.59 5.20
CA ARG A 43 -13.51 -2.32 3.85
C ARG A 43 -12.41 -1.26 3.87
N VAL A 44 -12.64 -0.12 4.51
CA VAL A 44 -11.66 0.98 4.58
C VAL A 44 -10.41 0.53 5.33
N TRP A 45 -10.58 -0.10 6.50
CA TRP A 45 -9.46 -0.59 7.30
C TRP A 45 -8.59 -1.62 6.56
N LEU A 46 -9.21 -2.62 5.96
CA LEU A 46 -8.49 -3.67 5.22
C LEU A 46 -7.74 -3.10 4.02
N ARG A 47 -8.34 -2.14 3.30
CA ARG A 47 -7.71 -1.48 2.16
C ARG A 47 -6.47 -0.69 2.59
N GLU A 48 -6.63 0.24 3.53
CA GLU A 48 -5.55 1.15 3.95
C GLU A 48 -4.39 0.40 4.62
N VAL A 49 -4.70 -0.56 5.51
CA VAL A 49 -3.67 -1.38 6.18
C VAL A 49 -2.98 -2.28 5.15
N GLY A 50 -3.74 -2.90 4.24
CA GLY A 50 -3.20 -3.73 3.17
C GLY A 50 -2.29 -2.95 2.22
N PHE A 51 -2.68 -1.72 1.85
CA PHE A 51 -1.88 -0.80 1.05
C PHE A 51 -0.56 -0.45 1.77
N CYS A 52 -0.63 -0.05 3.05
CA CYS A 52 0.54 0.28 3.85
C CYS A 52 1.54 -0.88 3.97
N LEU A 53 1.03 -2.10 4.18
CA LEU A 53 1.89 -3.30 4.26
C LEU A 53 2.53 -3.62 2.90
N THR A 54 1.75 -3.60 1.83
CA THR A 54 2.22 -3.98 0.48
C THR A 54 3.18 -2.94 -0.07
N TYR A 55 2.72 -1.71 -0.26
CA TYR A 55 3.50 -0.65 -0.88
C TYR A 55 4.55 -0.06 0.07
N GLY A 56 4.29 -0.04 1.38
CA GLY A 56 5.31 0.35 2.36
C GLY A 56 6.49 -0.62 2.39
N ALA A 57 6.24 -1.93 2.33
CA ALA A 57 7.32 -2.93 2.23
C ALA A 57 8.08 -2.84 0.90
N LEU A 58 7.38 -2.64 -0.22
CA LEU A 58 8.02 -2.42 -1.53
C LEU A 58 8.89 -1.17 -1.54
N MET A 59 8.42 -0.06 -1.00
CA MET A 59 9.19 1.19 -0.92
C MET A 59 10.41 1.05 0.00
N LEU A 60 10.28 0.42 1.16
CA LEU A 60 11.41 0.21 2.07
C LEU A 60 12.45 -0.74 1.47
N LYS A 61 12.02 -1.73 0.70
CA LYS A 61 12.90 -2.60 -0.08
C LYS A 61 13.67 -1.80 -1.14
N THR A 62 12.97 -0.96 -1.92
CA THR A 62 13.59 -0.06 -2.91
C THR A 62 14.52 0.96 -2.26
N TRP A 63 14.14 1.50 -1.10
CA TRP A 63 14.96 2.43 -0.33
C TRP A 63 16.26 1.78 0.15
N ARG A 64 16.19 0.57 0.71
CA ARG A 64 17.39 -0.20 1.10
C ARG A 64 18.34 -0.36 -0.09
N ILE A 65 17.80 -0.71 -1.26
CA ILE A 65 18.56 -0.84 -2.51
C ILE A 65 19.21 0.51 -2.88
N SER A 66 18.42 1.60 -2.86
CA SER A 66 18.92 2.95 -3.17
C SER A 66 20.09 3.35 -2.28
N VAL A 67 20.01 3.07 -0.97
CA VAL A 67 21.07 3.38 0.00
C VAL A 67 22.31 2.57 -0.33
N ILE A 68 22.20 1.26 -0.53
CA ILE A 68 23.34 0.38 -0.83
C ILE A 68 24.09 0.85 -2.10
N PHE A 69 23.37 1.26 -3.15
CA PHE A 69 23.98 1.71 -4.40
C PHE A 69 24.51 3.16 -4.35
N GLN A 70 23.97 4.01 -3.48
CA GLN A 70 24.38 5.40 -3.37
C GLN A 70 25.64 5.59 -2.50
N VAL A 71 25.96 4.64 -1.60
CA VAL A 71 27.23 4.67 -0.86
C VAL A 71 28.37 4.25 -1.79
N ARG A 72 29.21 5.21 -2.21
CA ARG A 72 30.48 4.98 -2.95
C ARG A 72 31.56 4.23 -2.15
N SER A 73 31.28 3.85 -0.90
CA SER A 73 32.26 3.29 0.02
C SER A 73 32.14 1.76 0.09
N ALA A 74 33.28 1.06 -0.02
CA ALA A 74 33.40 -0.41 0.04
C ALA A 74 32.99 -1.05 1.39
N LYS A 75 32.39 -0.29 2.31
CA LYS A 75 31.91 -0.78 3.61
C LYS A 75 30.48 -1.30 3.46
N ALA A 76 30.30 -2.61 3.52
CA ALA A 76 28.98 -3.24 3.43
C ALA A 76 28.05 -2.74 4.55
N VAL A 77 27.10 -1.86 4.21
CA VAL A 77 26.06 -1.40 5.15
C VAL A 77 25.05 -2.53 5.33
N LYS A 78 25.21 -3.33 6.39
CA LYS A 78 24.24 -4.35 6.78
C LYS A 78 23.03 -3.68 7.44
N ILE A 79 22.00 -3.38 6.64
CA ILE A 79 20.68 -3.03 7.17
C ILE A 79 19.98 -4.33 7.60
N SER A 80 19.60 -4.40 8.89
CA SER A 80 18.88 -5.56 9.45
C SER A 80 17.41 -5.56 9.02
N ASP A 81 16.87 -6.75 8.74
CA ASP A 81 15.46 -6.93 8.39
C ASP A 81 14.52 -6.45 9.51
N MET A 82 14.93 -6.61 10.77
CA MET A 82 14.17 -6.14 11.94
C MET A 82 14.00 -4.61 11.93
N TYR A 83 15.00 -3.88 11.43
CA TYR A 83 14.93 -2.43 11.30
C TYR A 83 13.88 -2.01 10.27
N LEU A 84 13.80 -2.73 9.14
CA LEU A 84 12.80 -2.48 8.11
C LEU A 84 11.39 -2.84 8.60
N LEU A 85 11.24 -3.98 9.29
CA LEU A 85 9.96 -4.38 9.90
C LEU A 85 9.48 -3.35 10.93
N ARG A 86 10.38 -2.81 11.77
CA ARG A 86 10.03 -1.76 12.73
C ARG A 86 9.53 -0.50 12.01
N ARG A 87 10.15 -0.11 10.89
CA ARG A 87 9.68 1.02 10.08
C ARG A 87 8.31 0.76 9.45
N ILE A 88 8.05 -0.45 8.94
CA ILE A 88 6.72 -0.84 8.46
C ILE A 88 5.70 -0.73 9.60
N GLY A 89 6.04 -1.25 10.78
CA GLY A 89 5.18 -1.18 11.96
C GLY A 89 4.82 0.25 12.35
N VAL A 90 5.76 1.19 12.21
CA VAL A 90 5.48 2.63 12.43
C VAL A 90 4.53 3.19 11.35
N ILE A 91 4.77 2.89 10.06
CA ILE A 91 3.90 3.36 8.97
C ILE A 91 2.47 2.84 9.16
N VAL A 92 2.33 1.54 9.43
CA VAL A 92 1.02 0.90 9.67
C VAL A 92 0.39 1.44 10.95
N GLY A 93 1.18 1.65 12.02
CA GLY A 93 0.68 2.21 13.28
C GLY A 93 0.09 3.61 13.09
N VAL A 94 0.77 4.48 12.34
CA VAL A 94 0.24 5.81 12.00
C VAL A 94 -1.05 5.70 11.19
N ALA A 95 -1.10 4.83 10.19
CA ALA A 95 -2.32 4.59 9.40
C ALA A 95 -3.49 4.11 10.28
N CYS A 96 -3.25 3.13 11.17
CA CYS A 96 -4.26 2.65 12.12
C CYS A 96 -4.77 3.74 13.06
N VAL A 97 -3.91 4.65 13.52
CA VAL A 97 -4.34 5.79 14.34
C VAL A 97 -5.24 6.74 13.56
N LEU A 98 -4.86 7.09 12.32
CA LEU A 98 -5.69 7.94 11.46
C LEU A 98 -7.05 7.29 11.15
N LEU A 99 -7.06 5.98 10.90
CA LEU A 99 -8.27 5.20 10.70
C LEU A 99 -9.15 5.15 11.95
N ALA A 100 -8.55 4.97 13.13
CA ALA A 100 -9.26 5.00 14.41
C ALA A 100 -9.93 6.35 14.63
N ILE A 101 -9.21 7.45 14.38
CA ILE A 101 -9.76 8.81 14.43
C ILE A 101 -10.95 8.94 13.48
N ARG A 102 -10.83 8.50 12.22
CA ARG A 102 -11.96 8.50 11.28
C ARG A 102 -13.16 7.74 11.83
N THR A 103 -12.97 6.52 12.33
CA THR A 103 -14.08 5.70 12.84
C THR A 103 -14.77 6.30 14.06
N LEU A 104 -14.05 7.06 14.88
CA LEU A 104 -14.60 7.71 16.07
C LEU A 104 -15.30 9.03 15.74
N VAL A 105 -14.74 9.82 14.83
CA VAL A 105 -15.25 11.17 14.50
C VAL A 105 -16.39 11.11 13.47
N ALA A 106 -16.26 10.28 12.45
CA ALA A 106 -17.18 10.21 11.33
C ALA A 106 -17.29 8.76 10.81
N PRO A 107 -18.06 7.89 11.51
CA PRO A 107 -18.23 6.51 11.09
C PRO A 107 -18.93 6.44 9.72
N PRO A 108 -18.53 5.50 8.84
CA PRO A 108 -19.10 5.39 7.50
C PRO A 108 -20.58 4.99 7.56
N ALA A 109 -21.42 5.78 6.89
CA ALA A 109 -22.85 5.53 6.79
C ALA A 109 -23.20 4.69 5.55
N VAL A 110 -24.32 3.96 5.62
CA VAL A 110 -24.88 3.25 4.46
C VAL A 110 -25.96 4.12 3.84
N ILE A 111 -25.80 4.43 2.55
CA ILE A 111 -26.77 5.21 1.76
C ILE A 111 -27.54 4.28 0.81
N VAL A 112 -28.78 4.67 0.49
CA VAL A 112 -29.61 3.94 -0.47
C VAL A 112 -29.52 4.66 -1.82
N GLY A 113 -28.72 4.11 -2.72
CA GLY A 113 -28.73 4.49 -4.12
C GLY A 113 -29.96 3.93 -4.85
N ARG A 114 -30.42 4.64 -5.87
CA ARG A 114 -31.44 4.15 -6.81
C ARG A 114 -30.85 4.00 -8.19
N THR A 115 -31.02 2.82 -8.79
CA THR A 115 -30.66 2.58 -10.19
C THR A 115 -31.72 3.20 -11.11
N LYS A 116 -31.42 3.35 -12.42
CA LYS A 116 -32.37 3.85 -13.43
C LYS A 116 -33.71 3.08 -13.46
N ASP A 117 -33.71 1.82 -13.02
CA ASP A 117 -34.88 0.96 -12.93
C ASP A 117 -35.61 1.02 -11.56
N ASP A 118 -35.35 2.06 -10.75
CA ASP A 118 -35.88 2.28 -9.39
C ASP A 118 -35.55 1.17 -8.35
N LEU A 119 -34.57 0.31 -8.65
CA LEU A 119 -34.04 -0.65 -7.69
C LEU A 119 -33.23 0.07 -6.60
N LYS A 120 -33.50 -0.28 -5.34
CA LYS A 120 -32.77 0.20 -4.16
C LYS A 120 -31.47 -0.59 -3.98
N ALA A 121 -30.34 0.07 -4.15
CA ALA A 121 -29.01 -0.45 -3.85
C ALA A 121 -28.49 0.18 -2.57
N TYR A 122 -28.14 -0.63 -1.57
CA TYR A 122 -27.44 -0.12 -0.40
C TYR A 122 -25.95 0.01 -0.76
N LEU A 123 -25.33 1.14 -0.43
CA LEU A 123 -23.95 1.46 -0.76
C LEU A 123 -23.27 2.08 0.46
N CYS A 124 -21.97 1.83 0.63
CA CYS A 124 -21.18 2.59 1.61
C CYS A 124 -20.99 4.02 1.10
N ASN A 125 -21.29 5.01 1.93
CA ASN A 125 -21.06 6.40 1.59
C ASN A 125 -19.55 6.67 1.44
N THR A 126 -19.18 7.48 0.45
CA THR A 126 -17.80 7.95 0.23
C THR A 126 -17.75 9.42 0.64
N ASP A 127 -16.95 9.73 1.65
CA ASP A 127 -16.84 11.08 2.21
C ASP A 127 -15.49 11.73 1.86
N TRP A 128 -15.36 13.02 2.20
CA TRP A 128 -14.11 13.79 2.09
C TRP A 128 -12.90 13.11 2.76
N TRP A 129 -13.14 12.31 3.80
CA TRP A 129 -12.11 11.51 4.43
C TRP A 129 -11.50 10.48 3.48
N ASP A 130 -12.30 9.79 2.67
CA ASP A 130 -11.81 8.79 1.72
C ASP A 130 -10.98 9.45 0.61
N HIS A 131 -11.37 10.65 0.17
CA HIS A 131 -10.58 11.47 -0.73
C HIS A 131 -9.25 11.93 -0.10
N SER A 132 -9.27 12.27 1.19
CA SER A 132 -8.07 12.66 1.95
C SER A 132 -7.08 11.50 2.08
N PHE A 133 -7.56 10.29 2.39
CA PHE A 133 -6.73 9.09 2.42
C PHE A 133 -6.15 8.77 1.04
N THR A 134 -6.97 8.78 0.00
CA THR A 134 -6.51 8.55 -1.39
C THR A 134 -5.44 9.56 -1.80
N THR A 135 -5.61 10.84 -1.44
CA THR A 135 -4.61 11.89 -1.72
C THR A 135 -3.29 11.63 -0.99
N LEU A 136 -3.34 11.20 0.27
CA LEU A 136 -2.17 10.79 1.05
C LEU A 136 -1.46 9.58 0.42
N GLU A 137 -2.21 8.58 -0.05
CA GLU A 137 -1.66 7.41 -0.77
C GLU A 137 -0.93 7.85 -2.05
N VAL A 138 -1.53 8.75 -2.83
CA VAL A 138 -0.90 9.29 -4.05
C VAL A 138 0.40 10.02 -3.73
N ILE A 139 0.42 10.88 -2.69
CA ILE A 139 1.64 11.57 -2.25
C ILE A 139 2.72 10.55 -1.84
N PHE A 140 2.32 9.50 -1.11
CA PHE A 140 3.22 8.42 -0.72
C PHE A 140 3.79 7.68 -1.95
N LEU A 141 2.97 7.39 -2.96
CA LEU A 141 3.39 6.77 -4.22
C LEU A 141 4.33 7.65 -5.04
N VAL A 142 4.11 8.98 -5.08
CA VAL A 142 5.04 9.94 -5.71
C VAL A 142 6.42 9.84 -5.07
N TRP A 143 6.50 9.72 -3.74
CA TRP A 143 7.77 9.49 -3.07
C TRP A 143 8.39 8.13 -3.44
N GLY A 144 7.58 7.07 -3.60
CA GLY A 144 8.04 5.78 -4.11
C GLY A 144 8.59 5.85 -5.53
N ILE A 145 7.94 6.60 -6.43
CA ILE A 145 8.43 6.83 -7.81
C ILE A 145 9.82 7.47 -7.77
N ARG A 146 10.03 8.47 -6.91
CA ARG A 146 11.36 9.08 -6.72
C ARG A 146 12.40 8.03 -6.34
N LEU A 147 12.09 7.11 -5.42
CA LEU A 147 13.00 6.02 -5.05
C LEU A 147 13.28 5.07 -6.21
N CYS A 148 12.26 4.71 -7.00
CA CYS A 148 12.42 3.88 -8.19
C CYS A 148 13.38 4.53 -9.23
N ILE A 149 13.30 5.84 -9.41
CA ILE A 149 14.20 6.58 -10.31
C ILE A 149 15.65 6.49 -9.82
N MET A 150 15.90 6.62 -8.51
CA MET A 150 17.25 6.52 -7.94
C MET A 150 17.87 5.13 -8.13
N VAL A 151 17.06 4.08 -8.10
CA VAL A 151 17.51 2.68 -8.21
C VAL A 151 17.63 2.22 -9.67
N ARG A 152 17.10 2.97 -10.65
CA ARG A 152 17.06 2.56 -12.07
C ARG A 152 18.45 2.29 -12.69
N LYS A 153 19.51 2.91 -12.16
CA LYS A 153 20.89 2.74 -12.64
C LYS A 153 21.63 1.55 -12.00
N ALA A 154 20.98 0.81 -11.10
CA ALA A 154 21.56 -0.40 -10.52
C ALA A 154 21.79 -1.47 -11.62
N PRO A 155 22.89 -2.25 -11.55
CA PRO A 155 23.25 -3.25 -12.54
C PRO A 155 22.16 -4.32 -12.71
N SER A 156 22.03 -4.82 -13.95
CA SER A 156 20.95 -5.68 -14.47
C SER A 156 20.80 -7.06 -13.81
N GLU A 157 21.70 -7.44 -12.91
CA GLU A 157 21.60 -8.68 -12.11
C GLU A 157 20.35 -8.69 -11.20
N PHE A 158 19.72 -7.53 -10.98
CA PHE A 158 18.48 -7.38 -10.20
C PHE A 158 17.30 -6.91 -11.09
N ASN A 159 16.84 -7.77 -12.01
CA ASN A 159 15.56 -7.58 -12.72
C ASN A 159 14.36 -7.36 -11.78
N GLU A 160 14.49 -7.71 -10.49
CA GLU A 160 13.51 -7.47 -9.44
C GLU A 160 13.12 -5.98 -9.29
N SER A 161 14.08 -5.04 -9.40
CA SER A 161 13.79 -3.61 -9.23
C SER A 161 12.88 -3.03 -10.31
N ARG A 162 12.93 -3.63 -11.52
CA ARG A 162 12.06 -3.27 -12.65
C ARG A 162 10.62 -3.66 -12.36
N PHE A 163 10.37 -4.85 -11.80
CA PHE A 163 9.02 -5.30 -11.45
C PHE A 163 8.42 -4.46 -10.32
N ILE A 164 9.23 -4.11 -9.30
CA ILE A 164 8.78 -3.22 -8.21
C ILE A 164 8.40 -1.85 -8.77
N SER A 165 9.21 -1.31 -9.69
CA SER A 165 8.92 -0.03 -10.34
C SER A 165 7.64 -0.09 -11.16
N MET A 166 7.43 -1.15 -11.96
CA MET A 166 6.18 -1.35 -12.70
C MET A 166 4.97 -1.41 -11.78
N ALA A 167 5.05 -2.11 -10.66
CA ALA A 167 3.96 -2.17 -9.67
C ALA A 167 3.62 -0.79 -9.10
N ILE A 168 4.63 0.00 -8.71
CA ILE A 168 4.42 1.35 -8.15
C ILE A 168 3.85 2.31 -9.21
N TYR A 169 4.35 2.27 -10.45
CA TYR A 169 3.82 3.11 -11.54
C TYR A 169 2.37 2.75 -11.88
N ASN A 170 2.05 1.46 -11.98
CA ASN A 170 0.71 0.99 -12.29
C ASN A 170 -0.29 1.41 -11.20
N GLU A 171 0.08 1.22 -9.93
CA GLU A 171 -0.76 1.67 -8.82
C GLU A 171 -0.98 3.18 -8.88
N PHE A 172 0.10 3.97 -9.01
CA PHE A 172 -0.01 5.43 -9.06
C PHE A 172 -0.95 5.91 -10.18
N LEU A 173 -0.81 5.36 -11.39
CA LEU A 173 -1.68 5.71 -12.51
C LEU A 173 -3.14 5.33 -12.23
N LEU A 174 -3.37 4.15 -11.66
CA LEU A 174 -4.72 3.70 -11.31
C LEU A 174 -5.34 4.56 -10.22
N SER A 175 -4.60 4.87 -9.14
CA SER A 175 -5.09 5.70 -8.03
C SER A 175 -5.43 7.10 -8.52
N VAL A 176 -4.59 7.72 -9.37
CA VAL A 176 -4.85 9.05 -9.94
C VAL A 176 -6.08 9.03 -10.84
N PHE A 177 -6.20 8.03 -11.72
CA PHE A 177 -7.37 7.90 -12.59
C PHE A 177 -8.66 7.78 -11.77
N LEU A 178 -8.67 6.88 -10.77
CA LEU A 178 -9.84 6.66 -9.92
C LEU A 178 -10.19 7.91 -9.11
N ASN A 179 -9.20 8.63 -8.58
CA ASN A 179 -9.41 9.84 -7.79
C ASN A 179 -9.96 11.02 -8.61
N ILE A 180 -9.74 11.05 -9.93
CA ILE A 180 -10.29 12.07 -10.84
C ILE A 180 -11.70 11.67 -11.32
N SER A 181 -11.95 10.36 -11.47
CA SER A 181 -13.22 9.84 -12.00
C SER A 181 -14.38 9.80 -10.99
N MET A 182 -14.07 9.87 -9.70
CA MET A 182 -15.02 9.79 -8.58
C MET A 182 -15.39 11.19 -8.09
#